data_AF-A0A7T8JX93-F1
#
_entry.id   AF-A0A7T8JX93-F1
#
_cell.length_a   1.000
_cell.length_b   1.000
_cell.length_c   1.000
_cell.angle_alpha   90.00
_cell.angle_beta   90.00
_cell.angle_gamma   90.00
#
_symmetry.space_group_name_H-M   'P 1'
#
loop_
_entity.id
_entity.type
_entity.pdbx_description
1 polymer ?
#
loop_
_entity_poly.entity_id
_entity_poly.type
_entity_poly.pdbx_seq_one_letter_code
_entity_poly.pdbx_strand_id
1 'polypeptide(L)'
;MNKPLIRGRKIIQQLSKDRSPSVLWTDEKIFTVQAINNSQNDRILTWKKEDISVELSPAFRRQKPPSVVVWAGVTSDGKRAL
;
A
#
# COMPACT_ATOMS: atom_id res chain seq x y z
N MET A 1 11.75 -27.91 -14.84
CA MET A 1 11.64 -26.66 -15.62
C MET A 1 11.24 -25.51 -14.68
N ASN A 2 12.06 -24.44 -14.58
CA ASN A 2 11.86 -23.35 -13.61
C ASN A 2 10.77 -22.37 -14.11
N LYS A 3 9.54 -22.53 -13.60
CA LYS A 3 8.35 -21.77 -14.02
C LYS A 3 8.51 -20.24 -13.86
N PRO A 4 9.02 -19.71 -12.72
CA PRO A 4 9.33 -18.28 -12.57
C PRO A 4 10.25 -17.72 -13.66
N LEU A 5 11.35 -18.43 -13.97
CA LEU A 5 12.32 -17.99 -14.96
C LEU A 5 11.71 -17.85 -16.36
N ILE A 6 10.87 -18.81 -16.75
CA ILE A 6 10.21 -18.81 -18.05
C ILE A 6 9.17 -17.68 -18.14
N ARG A 7 8.39 -17.47 -17.08
CA ARG A 7 7.40 -16.39 -17.02
C ARG A 7 8.07 -15.02 -17.07
N GLY A 8 9.14 -14.82 -16.29
CA GLY A 8 9.90 -13.57 -16.26
C GLY A 8 10.46 -13.20 -17.64
N ARG A 9 11.07 -14.16 -18.34
CA ARG A 9 11.58 -13.94 -19.71
C ARG A 9 10.48 -13.53 -20.69
N LYS A 10 9.31 -14.15 -20.63
CA LYS A 10 8.16 -13.80 -21.50
C LYS A 10 7.63 -12.40 -21.21
N ILE A 11 7.50 -12.02 -19.94
CA ILE A 11 7.04 -10.68 -19.54
C ILE A 11 8.02 -9.62 -20.06
N ILE A 12 9.33 -9.80 -19.86
CA ILE A 12 10.34 -8.86 -20.36
C ILE A 12 10.23 -8.69 -21.89
N GLN A 13 10.07 -9.79 -22.63
CA GLN A 13 9.90 -9.74 -24.09
C GLN A 13 8.63 -9.02 -24.54
N GLN A 14 7.55 -9.07 -23.75
CA GLN A 14 6.31 -8.35 -24.03
C GLN A 14 6.47 -6.86 -23.71
N LEU A 15 7.01 -6.53 -22.54
CA LEU A 15 7.25 -5.15 -22.11
C LEU A 15 8.31 -4.44 -22.96
N SER A 16 9.23 -5.15 -23.62
CA SER A 16 10.22 -4.52 -24.49
C SER A 16 9.68 -4.13 -25.87
N LYS A 17 8.53 -4.68 -26.29
CA LYS A 17 7.92 -4.41 -27.61
C LYS A 17 7.12 -3.10 -27.62
N ASP A 18 6.63 -2.69 -26.46
CA ASP A 18 5.82 -1.49 -26.29
C ASP A 18 6.38 -0.69 -25.12
N ARG A 19 6.69 0.60 -25.32
CA ARG A 19 7.26 1.44 -24.26
C ARG A 19 6.25 1.74 -23.14
N SER A 20 4.95 1.56 -23.39
CA SER A 20 3.89 1.78 -22.40
C SER A 20 2.73 0.79 -22.60
N PRO A 21 2.96 -0.50 -22.31
CA PRO A 21 1.94 -1.51 -22.53
C PRO A 21 0.74 -1.26 -21.60
N SER A 22 -0.47 -1.45 -22.13
CA SER A 22 -1.73 -1.30 -21.39
C SER A 22 -1.92 -2.43 -20.37
N VAL A 23 -1.11 -2.41 -19.31
CA VAL A 23 -1.13 -3.37 -18.20
C VAL A 23 -1.67 -2.67 -16.96
N LEU A 24 -2.72 -3.24 -16.38
CA LEU A 24 -3.21 -2.90 -15.06
C LEU A 24 -2.56 -3.83 -14.04
N TRP A 25 -1.72 -3.28 -13.17
CA TRP A 25 -1.12 -4.00 -12.05
C TRP A 25 -2.01 -3.85 -10.83
N THR A 26 -2.49 -4.96 -10.28
CA THR A 26 -3.37 -4.97 -9.09
C THR A 26 -2.73 -5.73 -7.95
N ASP A 27 -2.94 -5.29 -6.73
CA ASP A 27 -2.53 -6.01 -5.53
C ASP A 27 -3.45 -5.71 -4.35
N GLU A 28 -3.42 -6.60 -3.35
CA GLU A 28 -4.05 -6.41 -2.05
C GLU A 28 -3.00 -6.20 -0.98
N LYS A 29 -3.17 -5.19 -0.14
CA LYS A 29 -2.27 -4.93 0.97
C LYS A 29 -3.02 -4.69 2.27
N ILE A 30 -2.59 -5.38 3.31
CA ILE A 30 -3.06 -5.16 4.68
C ILE A 30 -2.30 -3.95 5.26
N PHE A 31 -3.04 -2.92 5.66
CA PHE A 31 -2.52 -1.74 6.35
C PHE A 31 -2.94 -1.76 7.82
N THR A 32 -1.97 -1.75 8.73
CA THR A 32 -2.24 -1.63 10.16
C THR A 32 -2.54 -0.18 10.52
N VAL A 33 -3.67 0.06 11.18
CA VAL A 33 -4.14 1.42 11.50
C VAL A 33 -3.40 2.02 12.70
N GLN A 34 -2.98 1.19 13.65
CA GLN A 34 -2.28 1.66 14.86
C GLN A 34 -0.94 2.32 14.54
N ALA A 35 -0.76 3.56 15.01
CA ALA A 35 0.48 4.33 14.90
C ALA A 35 1.70 3.61 15.49
N ILE A 36 1.49 2.84 16.57
CA ILE A 36 2.54 2.03 17.21
C ILE A 36 3.13 0.99 16.25
N ASN A 37 2.34 0.49 15.30
CA ASN A 37 2.75 -0.52 14.32
C ASN A 37 3.11 0.09 12.96
N ASN A 38 2.76 1.36 12.72
CA ASN A 38 3.07 2.10 11.52
C ASN A 38 3.30 3.58 11.88
N SER A 39 4.56 3.98 12.01
CA SER A 39 4.94 5.36 12.37
C SER A 39 4.45 6.43 11.38
N GLN A 40 4.05 6.04 10.17
CA GLN A 40 3.44 6.96 9.20
C GLN A 40 2.02 7.38 9.63
N ASN A 41 1.34 6.55 10.43
CA ASN A 41 0.02 6.83 11.00
C ASN A 41 0.08 7.62 12.31
N ASP A 42 1.27 8.04 12.75
CA ASP A 42 1.48 8.83 13.98
C ASP A 42 1.19 10.34 13.76
N ARG A 43 0.77 10.71 12.54
CA ARG A 43 0.45 12.10 12.19
C ARG A 43 -0.98 12.44 12.59
N ILE A 44 -1.11 13.35 13.54
CA ILE A 44 -2.40 13.94 13.92
C ILE A 44 -2.54 15.28 13.19
N LEU A 45 -3.58 15.43 12.37
CA LEU A 45 -3.95 16.72 11.79
C LEU A 45 -4.70 17.53 12.84
N THR A 46 -4.08 18.61 13.32
CA THR A 46 -4.69 19.52 14.28
C THR A 46 -4.39 20.97 13.92
N TRP A 47 -5.30 21.88 14.27
CA TRP A 47 -5.15 23.32 14.10
C TRP A 47 -4.31 23.94 15.22
N LYS A 48 -4.36 23.37 16.43
CA LYS A 48 -3.59 23.82 17.59
C LYS A 48 -3.04 22.62 18.36
N LYS A 49 -1.89 22.82 19.03
CA LYS A 49 -1.22 21.74 19.77
C LYS A 49 -2.01 21.32 21.01
N GLU A 50 -2.77 22.26 21.58
CA GLU A 50 -3.59 22.05 22.78
C GLU A 50 -4.81 21.17 22.51
N ASP A 51 -5.21 21.03 21.24
CA ASP A 51 -6.36 20.20 20.82
C ASP A 51 -6.00 18.70 20.73
N ILE A 52 -4.72 18.34 20.91
CA ILE A 52 -4.28 16.94 20.90
C ILE A 52 -4.62 16.30 22.26
N SER A 53 -5.73 15.56 22.32
CA SER A 53 -6.13 14.80 23.51
C SER A 53 -5.05 13.77 23.90
N VAL A 54 -4.75 13.68 25.20
CA VAL A 54 -3.81 12.69 25.79
C VAL A 54 -4.27 11.25 25.53
N GLU A 55 -5.57 11.02 25.31
CA GLU A 55 -6.12 9.71 24.95
C GLU A 55 -5.71 9.24 23.55
N LEU A 56 -5.20 10.13 22.69
CA LEU A 56 -4.65 9.78 21.38
C LEU A 56 -3.24 9.17 21.47
N SER A 57 -2.62 9.19 22.65
CA SER A 57 -1.16 9.15 22.75
C SER A 57 -0.52 7.78 23.05
N PRO A 58 -1.22 6.74 23.51
CA PRO A 58 -0.87 5.39 23.03
C PRO A 58 -2.06 4.42 23.00
N ALA A 59 -2.36 3.92 21.80
CA ALA A 59 -3.30 2.83 21.59
C ALA A 59 -2.94 1.62 22.49
N PHE A 60 -3.90 1.18 23.31
CA PHE A 60 -3.79 -0.03 24.11
C PHE A 60 -3.27 -1.19 23.24
N ARG A 61 -2.25 -1.90 23.75
CA ARG A 61 -1.66 -3.10 23.15
C ARG A 61 -2.70 -4.22 23.07
N ARG A 62 -3.60 -4.14 22.09
CA ARG A 62 -4.48 -5.25 21.72
C ARG A 62 -3.64 -6.34 21.06
N GLN A 63 -3.96 -7.62 21.31
CA GLN A 63 -3.22 -8.77 20.77
C GLN A 63 -3.16 -8.80 19.23
N LYS A 64 -4.09 -8.12 18.53
CA LYS A 64 -4.04 -7.87 17.09
C LYS A 64 -4.37 -6.41 16.82
N PRO A 65 -3.49 -5.66 16.14
CA PRO A 65 -3.79 -4.28 15.79
C PRO A 65 -4.89 -4.26 14.72
N PRO A 66 -5.84 -3.31 14.77
CA PRO A 66 -6.82 -3.10 13.71
C PRO A 66 -6.11 -2.84 12.39
N SER A 67 -6.62 -3.47 11.33
CA SER A 67 -6.07 -3.38 9.99
C SER A 67 -7.17 -3.23 8.95
N VAL A 68 -6.80 -2.69 7.79
CA VAL A 68 -7.68 -2.53 6.62
C VAL A 68 -7.01 -3.22 5.44
N VAL A 69 -7.77 -3.96 4.63
CA VAL A 69 -7.30 -4.48 3.34
C VAL A 69 -7.57 -3.41 2.29
N VAL A 70 -6.52 -2.98 1.61
CA VAL A 70 -6.61 -2.04 0.49
C VAL A 70 -6.32 -2.81 -0.78
N TRP A 71 -7.25 -2.72 -1.73
CA TRP A 71 -7.04 -3.13 -3.11
C TRP A 71 -6.69 -1.91 -3.94
N ALA A 72 -5.71 -2.03 -4.84
CA ALA A 72 -5.37 -0.94 -5.75
C ALA A 72 -4.91 -1.47 -7.10
N GLY A 73 -5.31 -0.78 -8.18
CA GLY A 73 -4.83 -0.98 -9.54
C GLY A 73 -4.04 0.22 -10.06
N VAL A 74 -2.92 -0.01 -10.76
CA VAL A 74 -2.12 1.06 -11.39
C VAL A 74 -1.69 0.69 -12.81
N THR A 75 -1.75 1.66 -13.72
CA THR A 75 -1.25 1.57 -15.10
C THR A 75 0.04 2.38 -15.26
N SER A 76 0.73 2.22 -16.39
CA SER A 76 2.00 2.93 -16.69
C SER A 76 1.90 4.45 -16.71
N ASP A 77 0.71 4.99 -17.02
CA ASP A 77 0.42 6.43 -17.01
C ASP A 77 -0.02 6.96 -15.63
N GLY A 78 0.07 6.13 -14.59
CA GLY A 78 -0.27 6.50 -13.21
C GLY A 78 -1.77 6.65 -12.95
N LYS A 79 -2.63 6.37 -13.95
CA LYS A 79 -4.07 6.32 -13.71
C LYS A 79 -4.38 5.16 -12.79
N ARG A 80 -5.15 5.45 -11.75
CA ARG A 80 -5.68 4.44 -10.83
C ARG A 80 -7.05 4.03 -11.35
N ALA A 81 -7.24 2.74 -11.58
CA ALA A 81 -8.59 2.20 -11.64
C ALA A 81 -9.08 2.18 -10.18
N LEU A 82 -9.89 3.19 -9.82
CA LEU A 82 -10.67 3.20 -8.59
C LEU A 82 -11.88 2.29 -8.76
#